data_AF-A0A2E5U475-F1
#
_entry.id   AF-A0A2E5U475-F1
#
_cell.length_a   1.000
_cell.length_b   1.000
_cell.length_c   1.000
_cell.angle_alpha   90.00
_cell.angle_beta   90.00
_cell.angle_gamma   90.00
#
_symmetry.space_group_name_H-M   'P 1'
#
loop_
_entity.id
_entity.type
_entity.pdbx_description
1 polymer ?
#
loop_
_entity_poly.entity_id
_entity_poly.type
_entity_poly.pdbx_seq_one_letter_code
_entity_poly.pdbx_strand_id
1 'polypeptide(L)'
;YFDYPASFNLQDKTIGASGKFKLKLIYKKIRGDLPNYYSYSKWDKIDIQLIDDSLAIVNAEFSRYKDDDTVYASGAAQYHMRLINNEWKIFTLTPYKKIKNLDK
;
A
#
# COMPACT_ATOMS: atom_id res chain seq x y z
N TYR A 1 -6.99 -5.92 -6.51
CA TYR A 1 -6.65 -7.33 -6.78
C TYR A 1 -5.14 -7.51 -6.69
N PHE A 2 -4.66 -8.69 -6.28
CA PHE A 2 -3.21 -8.99 -6.17
C PHE A 2 -2.83 -10.02 -7.24
N ASP A 3 -1.64 -9.85 -7.80
CA ASP A 3 -0.96 -10.88 -8.57
C ASP A 3 0.03 -11.59 -7.63
N TYR A 4 -0.01 -12.92 -7.61
CA TYR A 4 0.77 -13.71 -6.66
C TYR A 4 1.93 -14.41 -7.37
N PRO A 5 3.12 -14.48 -6.74
CA PRO A 5 3.43 -13.99 -5.40
C PRO A 5 3.52 -12.45 -5.34
N ALA A 6 2.98 -11.87 -4.27
CA ALA A 6 3.11 -10.44 -3.99
C ALA A 6 4.15 -10.18 -2.90
N SER A 7 4.84 -9.03 -2.96
CA SER A 7 5.84 -8.63 -1.96
C SER A 7 5.43 -7.36 -1.21
N PHE A 8 5.74 -7.33 0.09
CA PHE A 8 5.60 -6.18 0.97
C PHE A 8 6.98 -5.83 1.50
N ASN A 9 7.60 -4.78 0.95
CA ASN A 9 8.95 -4.35 1.29
C ASN A 9 8.89 -3.34 2.43
N LEU A 10 8.87 -3.84 3.67
CA LEU A 10 8.97 -3.00 4.86
C LEU A 10 10.41 -2.50 5.00
N GLN A 11 10.62 -1.54 5.90
CA GLN A 11 11.95 -0.93 6.07
C GLN A 11 13.04 -1.96 6.44
N ASP A 12 12.70 -2.94 7.26
CA ASP A 12 13.61 -3.93 7.85
C ASP A 12 13.56 -5.29 7.17
N LYS A 13 12.52 -5.58 6.38
CA LYS A 13 12.29 -6.89 5.78
C LYS A 13 11.31 -6.87 4.61
N THR A 14 11.44 -7.85 3.74
CA THR A 14 10.41 -8.17 2.74
C THR A 14 9.55 -9.33 3.22
N ILE A 15 8.23 -9.14 3.20
CA ILE A 15 7.25 -10.18 3.48
C ILE A 15 6.60 -10.61 2.17
N GLY A 16 6.63 -11.91 1.89
CA GLY A 16 5.97 -12.48 0.71
C GLY A 16 4.56 -12.99 1.01
N ALA A 17 3.62 -12.67 0.13
CA ALA A 17 2.30 -13.28 0.06
C ALA A 17 2.25 -14.21 -1.16
N SER A 18 2.40 -15.52 -0.94
CA SER A 18 2.31 -16.53 -2.01
C SER A 18 0.87 -16.80 -2.48
N GLY A 19 -0.13 -16.18 -1.85
CA GLY A 19 -1.54 -16.38 -2.18
C GLY A 19 -2.47 -15.69 -1.18
N LYS A 20 -3.79 -15.82 -1.42
CA LYS A 20 -4.85 -15.15 -0.66
C LYS A 20 -4.81 -15.41 0.84
N PHE A 21 -4.46 -16.64 1.26
CA PHE A 21 -4.37 -16.98 2.68
C PHE A 21 -3.24 -16.23 3.40
N LYS A 22 -2.02 -16.24 2.84
CA LYS A 22 -0.89 -15.47 3.41
C LYS A 22 -1.18 -13.98 3.38
N LEU A 23 -1.77 -13.46 2.30
CA LEU A 23 -2.18 -12.06 2.21
C LEU A 23 -3.15 -11.69 3.35
N LYS A 24 -4.14 -12.54 3.64
CA LYS A 24 -5.10 -12.34 4.74
C LYS A 24 -4.38 -12.28 6.10
N LEU A 25 -3.38 -13.13 6.33
CA LEU A 25 -2.60 -13.11 7.58
C LEU A 25 -1.79 -11.81 7.74
N ILE A 26 -1.16 -11.34 6.66
CA ILE A 26 -0.42 -10.07 6.64
C ILE A 26 -1.34 -8.91 7.02
N TYR A 27 -2.49 -8.78 6.35
CA TYR A 27 -3.46 -7.72 6.68
C TYR A 27 -4.06 -7.86 8.08
N LYS A 28 -4.31 -9.08 8.56
CA LYS A 28 -4.78 -9.31 9.93
C LYS A 28 -3.75 -8.79 10.95
N LYS A 29 -2.46 -9.02 10.71
CA LYS A 29 -1.39 -8.50 11.58
C LYS A 29 -1.33 -6.97 11.53
N ILE A 30 -1.32 -6.37 10.34
CA ILE A 30 -1.31 -4.91 10.17
C ILE A 30 -2.50 -4.24 10.88
N ARG A 31 -3.70 -4.82 10.77
CA ARG A 31 -4.90 -4.30 11.45
C ARG A 31 -4.89 -4.55 12.94
N GLY A 32 -4.35 -5.67 13.40
CA GLY A 32 -4.24 -5.98 14.83
C GLY A 32 -3.26 -5.08 15.58
N ASP A 33 -2.31 -4.47 14.86
CA ASP A 33 -1.36 -3.51 15.43
C ASP A 33 -1.88 -2.06 15.40
N LEU A 34 -3.15 -1.83 15.01
CA LEU A 34 -3.77 -0.51 15.05
C LEU A 34 -4.20 -0.16 16.50
N PRO A 35 -4.07 1.11 16.91
CA PRO A 35 -4.52 1.53 18.23
C PRO A 35 -6.05 1.46 18.37
N ASN A 36 -6.54 1.30 19.60
CA ASN A 36 -7.99 1.18 19.88
C ASN A 36 -8.81 2.40 19.44
N TYR A 37 -8.18 3.58 19.34
CA TYR A 37 -8.82 4.80 18.86
C TYR A 37 -8.81 4.94 17.33
N TYR A 38 -8.31 3.95 16.58
CA TYR A 38 -8.39 3.96 15.13
C TYR A 38 -9.85 3.82 14.69
N SER A 39 -10.31 4.73 13.84
CA SER A 39 -11.63 4.69 13.23
C SER A 39 -11.55 4.25 11.77
N TYR A 40 -10.88 5.04 10.94
CA TYR A 40 -10.80 4.80 9.50
C TYR A 40 -9.52 5.37 8.86
N SER A 41 -9.29 5.02 7.60
CA SER A 41 -8.23 5.58 6.77
C SER A 41 -8.80 6.20 5.49
N LYS A 42 -8.21 7.28 5.00
CA LYS A 42 -8.52 7.88 3.70
C LYS A 42 -7.26 7.96 2.84
N TRP A 43 -7.43 7.81 1.53
CA TRP A 43 -6.42 8.19 0.56
C TRP A 43 -6.46 9.70 0.39
N ASP A 44 -5.31 10.35 0.54
CA ASP A 44 -5.20 11.81 0.44
C ASP A 44 -4.78 12.20 -0.97
N LYS A 45 -3.75 11.54 -1.51
CA LYS A 45 -3.24 11.76 -2.87
C LYS A 45 -2.91 10.44 -3.52
N ILE A 46 -3.23 10.32 -4.81
CA ILE A 46 -2.84 9.19 -5.65
C ILE A 46 -2.22 9.76 -6.92
N ASP A 47 -1.00 9.33 -7.20
CA ASP A 47 -0.28 9.65 -8.43
C ASP A 47 0.07 8.35 -9.15
N ILE A 48 -0.21 8.31 -10.45
CA ILE A 48 -0.08 7.11 -11.27
C ILE A 48 0.87 7.40 -12.41
N GLN A 49 1.94 6.62 -12.48
CA GLN A 49 2.88 6.62 -13.58
C GLN A 49 2.79 5.30 -14.34
N LEU A 50 2.36 5.37 -15.61
CA LEU A 50 2.50 4.24 -16.52
C LEU A 50 3.97 4.11 -16.92
N ILE A 51 4.49 2.88 -16.82
CA ILE A 51 5.82 2.52 -17.30
C ILE A 51 5.72 2.00 -18.74
N ASP A 52 4.69 1.19 -18.98
CA ASP A 52 4.27 0.73 -20.31
C ASP A 52 2.77 0.38 -20.28
N ASP A 53 2.25 -0.20 -21.37
CA ASP A 53 0.84 -0.58 -21.53
C ASP A 53 0.34 -1.61 -20.50
N SER A 54 1.26 -2.27 -19.80
CA SER A 54 1.01 -3.36 -18.86
C SER A 54 1.58 -3.14 -17.46
N LEU A 55 2.38 -2.10 -17.23
CA LEU A 55 3.05 -1.83 -15.96
C LEU A 55 2.81 -0.39 -15.49
N ALA A 56 2.52 -0.27 -14.20
CA ALA A 56 2.30 1.03 -13.56
C ALA A 56 2.95 1.08 -12.17
N ILE A 57 3.38 2.27 -11.81
CA ILE A 57 3.76 2.65 -10.46
C ILE A 57 2.68 3.58 -9.91
N VAL A 58 2.13 3.25 -8.74
CA VAL A 58 1.15 4.08 -8.05
C VAL A 58 1.75 4.55 -6.74
N ASN A 59 1.93 5.86 -6.59
CA ASN A 59 2.32 6.48 -5.34
C ASN A 59 1.05 6.98 -4.65
N ALA A 60 0.77 6.50 -3.44
CA ALA A 60 -0.42 6.87 -2.70
C ALA A 60 -0.07 7.35 -1.29
N GLU A 61 -0.64 8.49 -0.91
CA GLU A 61 -0.61 9.05 0.44
C GLU A 61 -1.92 8.72 1.15
N PHE A 62 -1.84 8.42 2.45
CA PHE A 62 -3.00 8.12 3.26
C PHE A 62 -2.89 8.75 4.65
N SER A 63 -4.04 9.04 5.22
CA SER A 63 -4.18 9.49 6.60
C SER A 63 -5.12 8.56 7.36
N ARG A 64 -4.86 8.41 8.65
CA ARG A 64 -5.64 7.61 9.60
C ARG A 64 -6.24 8.52 10.66
N TYR A 65 -7.50 8.24 10.96
CA TYR A 65 -8.36 9.11 11.72
C TYR A 65 -8.84 8.40 12.98
N LYS A 66 -9.04 9.19 14.03
CA LYS A 66 -9.80 8.78 15.22
C LYS A 66 -11.30 8.97 14.96
N ASP A 67 -12.11 8.57 15.93
CA ASP A 67 -13.58 8.73 15.87
C ASP A 67 -14.03 10.20 15.91
N ASP A 68 -13.18 11.11 16.40
CA ASP A 68 -13.42 12.56 16.40
C ASP A 68 -12.93 13.25 15.10
N ASP A 69 -12.69 12.46 14.04
CA ASP A 69 -12.13 12.90 12.76
C ASP A 69 -10.74 13.58 12.84
N THR A 70 -10.04 13.48 13.98
CA THR A 70 -8.65 13.97 14.05
C THR A 70 -7.68 12.97 13.43
N VAL A 71 -6.76 13.49 12.62
CA VAL A 71 -5.66 12.69 12.04
C VAL A 71 -4.65 12.37 13.14
N TYR A 72 -4.35 11.09 13.32
CA TYR A 72 -3.32 10.66 14.27
C TYR A 72 -2.08 10.06 13.61
N ALA A 73 -2.19 9.68 12.34
CA ALA A 73 -1.07 9.17 11.55
C ALA A 73 -1.30 9.41 10.06
N SER A 74 -0.23 9.70 9.35
CA SER A 74 -0.22 9.74 7.89
C SER A 74 0.97 8.94 7.37
N GLY A 75 0.88 8.47 6.14
CA GLY A 75 1.94 7.72 5.50
C GLY A 75 1.76 7.72 3.99
N ALA A 76 2.70 7.07 3.31
CA ALA A 76 2.59 6.85 1.88
C ALA A 76 3.04 5.44 1.54
N ALA A 77 2.64 4.95 0.37
CA ALA A 77 3.08 3.69 -0.18
C ALA A 77 3.22 3.78 -1.70
N GLN A 78 4.22 3.09 -2.21
CA GLN A 78 4.34 2.82 -3.63
C GLN A 78 3.84 1.41 -3.92
N TYR A 79 2.97 1.29 -4.92
CA TYR A 79 2.50 0.04 -5.45
C TYR A 79 3.07 -0.15 -6.84
N HIS A 80 3.58 -1.33 -7.13
CA HIS A 80 3.85 -1.74 -8.51
C HIS A 80 2.71 -2.64 -8.95
N MET A 81 2.14 -2.27 -10.09
CA MET A 81 0.96 -2.91 -10.64
C MET A 81 1.26 -3.45 -12.04
N ARG A 82 0.64 -4.58 -12.37
CA ARG A 82 0.64 -5.16 -13.70
C ARG A 82 -0.78 -5.37 -14.19
N LEU A 83 -1.02 -5.12 -15.47
CA LEU A 83 -2.27 -5.41 -16.15
C LEU A 83 -2.31 -6.90 -16.54
N ILE A 84 -3.26 -7.64 -15.99
CA ILE A 84 -3.46 -9.07 -16.29
C ILE A 84 -4.95 -9.30 -16.52
N ASN A 85 -5.30 -9.86 -17.68
CA ASN A 85 -6.70 -10.11 -18.06
C ASN A 85 -7.58 -8.85 -17.93
N ASN A 86 -7.06 -7.71 -18.39
CA ASN A 86 -7.73 -6.41 -18.34
C ASN A 86 -7.98 -5.86 -16.90
N GLU A 87 -7.27 -6.38 -15.90
CA GLU A 87 -7.33 -5.91 -14.51
C GLU A 87 -5.94 -5.52 -14.00
N TRP A 88 -5.83 -4.34 -13.38
CA TRP A 88 -4.61 -3.94 -12.67
C TRP A 88 -4.46 -4.68 -11.35
N LYS A 89 -3.32 -5.36 -11.16
CA LYS A 89 -3.03 -6.19 -10.00
C LYS A 89 -1.73 -5.77 -9.34
N ILE A 90 -1.75 -5.65 -8.02
CA ILE A 90 -0.58 -5.32 -7.21
C ILE A 90 0.30 -6.57 -7.09
N PHE A 91 1.58 -6.46 -7.41
CA PHE A 91 2.58 -7.51 -7.17
C PHE A 91 3.68 -7.07 -6.20
N THR A 92 3.86 -5.76 -6.00
CA THR A 92 4.81 -5.22 -5.01
C THR A 92 4.21 -4.01 -4.30
N LEU A 93 4.46 -3.90 -3.00
CA LEU A 93 4.09 -2.77 -2.15
C LEU A 93 5.28 -2.37 -1.28
N THR A 94 5.60 -1.08 -1.28
CA THR A 94 6.66 -0.50 -0.44
C THR A 94 6.07 0.70 0.31
N PRO A 95 5.80 0.61 1.63
CA PRO A 95 5.41 1.76 2.40
C PRO A 95 6.60 2.71 2.58
N TYR A 96 6.38 3.99 2.35
CA TYR A 96 7.35 5.03 2.65
C TYR A 96 7.29 5.40 4.13
N LYS A 97 8.45 5.68 4.72
CA LYS A 97 8.52 6.40 6.01
C LYS A 97 8.39 7.92 5.83
N LYS A 98 8.76 8.45 4.66
CA LYS A 98 8.58 9.82 4.16
C LYS A 98 8.93 9.81 2.67
N ILE A 99 8.14 10.46 1.81
CA ILE A 99 8.53 10.70 0.41
C ILE A 99 9.55 11.85 0.42
N LYS A 100 10.76 11.63 -0.09
CA LYS A 100 11.59 12.74 -0.59
C LYS A 100 11.14 12.99 -2.02
N ASN A 101 10.70 14.21 -2.32
CA ASN A 101 10.54 14.63 -3.71
C ASN A 101 11.87 14.43 -4.42
N LEU A 102 11.85 13.66 -5.50
CA LEU A 102 12.91 13.72 -6.50
C LEU A 102 12.55 14.92 -7.37
N ASP A 103 13.02 16.09 -6.97
CA ASP A 103 12.96 17.27 -7.84
C ASP A 103 13.72 16.92 -9.14
N LYS A 104 13.09 17.22 -10.27
CA LYS A 104 13.64 17.04 -11.63
C LYS A 104 14.74 18.06 -11.91
#